data_AF-A0A0B1QA34-F1
#
_entry.id   AF-A0A0B1QA34-F1
#
_cell.length_a   1.000
_cell.length_b   1.000
_cell.length_c   1.000
_cell.angle_alpha   90.00
_cell.angle_beta   90.00
_cell.angle_gamma   90.00
#
_symmetry.space_group_name_H-M   'P 1'
#
loop_
_entity.id
_entity.type
_entity.pdbx_description
1 polymer ?
#
loop_
_entity_poly.entity_id
_entity_poly.type
_entity_poly.pdbx_seq_one_letter_code
_entity_poly.pdbx_strand_id
1 'polypeptide(L)'
;METAALIGVSADDPRIVVSPTLYEAPSEAYFDLLRGGAPDGSLFVGHNPGMEEFIFALCRNAGSNAELQARGLATGGFAGIDVATGHEAFAAGSGRLSSLLMPPRP
;
A
#
# COMPACT_ATOMS: atom_id res chain seq x y z
N MET A 1 1.80 -4.87 13.71
CA MET A 1 0.51 -5.20 14.36
C MET A 1 -0.13 -4.00 15.04
N GLU A 2 0.62 -3.17 15.76
CA GLU A 2 0.07 -2.01 16.49
C GLU A 2 -0.73 -1.03 15.61
N THR A 3 -0.22 -0.69 14.41
CA THR A 3 -0.94 0.17 13.44
C THR A 3 -2.28 -0.42 12.99
N ALA A 4 -2.37 -1.73 12.77
CA ALA A 4 -3.60 -2.39 12.34
C ALA A 4 -4.68 -2.39 13.43
N ALA A 5 -4.27 -2.44 14.70
CA ALA A 5 -5.19 -2.31 15.83
C ALA A 5 -5.75 -0.88 15.95
N LEU A 6 -4.93 0.14 15.69
CA LEU A 6 -5.33 1.55 15.80
C LEU A 6 -6.33 2.01 14.72
N ILE A 7 -6.41 1.31 13.59
CA ILE A 7 -7.42 1.57 12.55
C ILE A 7 -8.76 0.86 12.81
N GLY A 8 -8.93 0.25 14.00
CA GLY A 8 -10.19 -0.35 14.45
C GLY A 8 -10.49 -1.73 13.89
N VAL A 9 -9.52 -2.39 13.24
CA VAL A 9 -9.67 -3.78 12.81
C VAL A 9 -9.31 -4.69 13.98
N SER A 10 -10.19 -5.66 14.29
CA SER A 10 -9.92 -6.67 15.31
C SER A 10 -8.69 -7.48 14.94
N ALA A 11 -7.77 -7.68 15.89
CA ALA A 11 -6.59 -8.51 15.66
C ALA A 11 -6.94 -9.97 15.30
N ASP A 12 -8.13 -10.43 15.71
CA ASP A 12 -8.64 -11.77 15.43
C ASP A 12 -9.50 -11.83 14.15
N ASP A 13 -9.54 -10.76 13.36
CA ASP A 13 -10.28 -10.77 12.09
C ASP A 13 -9.61 -11.76 11.12
N PRO A 14 -10.32 -12.81 10.67
CA PRO A 14 -9.74 -13.87 9.85
C PRO A 14 -9.31 -13.40 8.46
N ARG A 15 -9.68 -12.17 8.06
CA ARG A 15 -9.24 -11.54 6.80
C ARG A 15 -7.86 -10.90 6.94
N ILE A 16 -7.35 -10.73 8.17
CA ILE A 16 -5.97 -10.27 8.39
C ILE A 16 -5.03 -11.44 8.13
N VAL A 17 -4.17 -11.26 7.13
CA VAL A 17 -3.05 -12.15 6.88
C VAL A 17 -1.78 -11.47 7.36
N VAL A 18 -1.19 -11.99 8.44
CA VAL A 18 0.13 -11.55 8.91
C VAL A 18 1.19 -12.36 8.17
N SER A 19 1.94 -11.69 7.30
CA SER A 19 3.03 -12.32 6.56
C SER A 19 4.38 -11.78 7.04
N PRO A 20 5.25 -12.60 7.66
CA PRO A 20 6.61 -12.20 8.02
C PRO A 20 7.45 -11.77 6.81
N THR A 21 7.11 -12.29 5.62
CA THR A 21 7.81 -11.98 4.37
C THR A 21 7.67 -10.52 3.97
N LEU A 22 6.61 -9.82 4.42
CA LEU A 22 6.40 -8.39 4.14
C LEU A 22 7.39 -7.46 4.83
N TYR A 23 8.09 -7.94 5.87
CA TYR A 23 8.98 -7.09 6.67
C TYR A 23 10.21 -6.62 5.88
N GLU A 24 10.72 -7.45 4.96
CA GLU A 24 11.84 -7.15 4.06
C GLU A 24 11.48 -7.47 2.59
N ALA A 25 10.18 -7.53 2.29
CA ALA A 25 9.70 -7.86 0.96
C ALA A 25 10.15 -6.83 -0.08
N PRO A 26 10.70 -7.28 -1.22
CA PRO A 26 10.87 -6.42 -2.37
C PRO A 26 9.49 -6.06 -2.98
N SER A 27 9.43 -4.96 -3.73
CA SER A 27 8.18 -4.40 -4.28
C SER A 27 7.34 -5.43 -5.08
N GLU A 28 7.99 -6.40 -5.71
CA GLU A 28 7.38 -7.47 -6.51
C GLU A 28 6.47 -8.36 -5.67
N ALA A 29 6.84 -8.63 -4.41
CA ALA A 29 6.05 -9.48 -3.53
C ALA A 29 4.68 -8.85 -3.19
N TYR A 30 4.56 -7.52 -3.24
CA TYR A 30 3.29 -6.83 -3.02
C TYR A 30 2.31 -7.04 -4.19
N PHE A 31 2.81 -7.21 -5.42
CA PHE A 31 1.94 -7.52 -6.57
C PHE A 31 1.36 -8.93 -6.46
N ASP A 32 2.13 -9.90 -5.99
CA ASP A 32 1.62 -11.27 -5.79
C ASP A 32 0.58 -11.32 -4.67
N LEU A 33 0.78 -10.56 -3.59
CA LEU A 33 -0.19 -10.46 -2.51
C LEU A 33 -1.49 -9.77 -2.97
N LEU A 34 -1.39 -8.73 -3.80
CA LEU A 34 -2.56 -8.09 -4.42
C LEU A 34 -3.37 -9.08 -5.27
N ARG A 35 -2.70 -9.96 -6.02
CA ARG A 35 -3.37 -10.99 -6.84
C ARG A 35 -4.09 -12.07 -6.02
N GLY A 36 -3.74 -12.21 -4.74
CA GLY A 36 -4.45 -13.07 -3.80
C GLY A 36 -5.50 -12.33 -2.95
N GLY A 37 -5.65 -11.02 -3.16
CA GLY A 37 -6.49 -10.14 -2.35
C GLY A 37 -7.99 -10.26 -2.64
N ALA A 38 -8.79 -9.56 -1.84
CA ALA A 38 -10.23 -9.48 -2.05
C ALA A 38 -10.57 -8.55 -3.25
N PRO A 39 -11.61 -8.87 -4.04
CA PRO A 39 -11.99 -8.09 -5.22
C PRO A 39 -12.44 -6.65 -4.90
N ASP A 40 -12.91 -6.41 -3.68
CA ASP A 40 -13.42 -5.11 -3.23
C ASP A 40 -12.32 -4.20 -2.64
N GLY A 41 -11.08 -4.71 -2.53
CA GLY A 41 -9.93 -3.97 -2.03
C GLY A 41 -9.11 -4.74 -1.01
N SER A 42 -7.84 -4.35 -0.87
CA SER A 42 -6.91 -4.90 0.13
C SER A 42 -6.14 -3.76 0.78
N LEU A 43 -5.90 -3.87 2.10
CA LEU A 43 -5.09 -2.93 2.86
C LEU A 43 -3.74 -3.56 3.18
N PHE A 44 -2.67 -2.90 2.75
CA PHE A 44 -1.31 -3.27 3.12
C PHE A 44 -0.81 -2.38 4.25
N VAL A 45 -0.31 -3.01 5.31
CA VAL A 45 0.38 -2.34 6.42
C VAL A 45 1.79 -2.89 6.46
N GLY A 46 2.77 -2.05 6.15
CA GLY A 46 4.16 -2.46 5.99
C GLY A 46 5.14 -1.34 6.32
N HIS A 47 6.38 -1.52 5.89
CA HIS A 47 7.49 -0.62 6.16
C HIS A 47 8.08 -0.05 4.86
N ASN A 48 8.66 1.14 4.96
CA ASN A 48 9.52 1.69 3.92
C ASN A 48 10.90 1.00 3.96
N PRO A 49 11.64 0.96 2.84
CA PRO A 49 11.32 1.60 1.55
C PRO A 49 10.32 0.83 0.69
N GLY A 50 10.11 -0.47 0.93
CA GLY A 50 9.32 -1.34 0.06
C GLY A 50 7.89 -0.86 -0.21
N MET A 51 7.20 -0.30 0.79
CA MET A 51 5.88 0.31 0.60
C MET A 51 5.90 1.51 -0.37
N GLU A 52 6.88 2.39 -0.22
CA GLU A 52 7.03 3.57 -1.08
C GLU A 52 7.38 3.16 -2.52
N GLU A 53 8.36 2.26 -2.67
CA GLU A 53 8.75 1.70 -3.96
C GLU A 53 7.57 1.04 -4.67
N PHE A 54 6.76 0.28 -3.93
CA PHE A 54 5.56 -0.35 -4.46
C PHE A 54 4.53 0.68 -4.94
N ILE A 55 4.29 1.77 -4.19
CA ILE A 55 3.39 2.86 -4.62
C ILE A 55 3.89 3.47 -5.93
N PHE A 56 5.19 3.77 -6.04
CA PHE A 56 5.77 4.33 -7.26
C PHE A 56 5.71 3.35 -8.44
N ALA A 57 5.95 2.06 -8.19
CA ALA A 57 5.86 1.03 -9.22
C ALA A 57 4.42 0.83 -9.72
N LEU A 58 3.43 0.82 -8.82
CA LEU A 58 2.03 0.58 -9.17
C LEU A 58 1.37 1.82 -9.80
N CYS A 59 1.65 3.02 -9.30
CA CYS A 59 0.90 4.23 -9.67
C CYS A 59 1.66 5.12 -10.67
N ARG A 60 1.15 5.21 -11.91
CA ARG A 60 1.76 6.06 -12.96
C ARG A 60 1.92 7.53 -12.56
N ASN A 61 1.02 8.04 -11.73
CA ASN A 61 0.98 9.44 -11.32
C ASN A 61 1.65 9.70 -9.96
N ALA A 62 2.16 8.68 -9.25
CA ALA A 62 2.82 8.89 -7.96
C ALA A 62 4.06 9.79 -8.09
N GLY A 63 4.84 9.62 -9.16
CA GLY A 63 5.97 10.47 -9.51
C GLY A 63 5.66 11.96 -9.67
N SER A 64 4.40 12.32 -9.93
CA SER A 64 3.97 13.71 -10.09
C SER A 64 3.34 14.30 -8.82
N ASN A 65 3.20 13.50 -7.75
CA ASN A 65 2.66 13.99 -6.49
C ASN A 65 3.74 14.78 -5.73
N ALA A 66 3.52 16.09 -5.58
CA ALA A 66 4.50 16.99 -4.97
C ALA A 66 4.84 16.64 -3.51
N GLU A 67 3.86 16.17 -2.73
CA GLU A 67 4.09 15.83 -1.31
C GLU A 67 4.89 14.54 -1.17
N LEU A 68 4.54 13.51 -1.94
CA LEU A 68 5.27 12.25 -1.97
C LEU A 68 6.70 12.46 -2.48
N GLN A 69 6.90 13.28 -3.51
CA GLN A 69 8.23 13.64 -4.00
C GLN A 69 9.07 14.41 -2.97
N ALA A 70 8.44 15.29 -2.20
CA ALA A 70 9.16 16.14 -1.25
C ALA A 70 9.55 15.41 0.05
N ARG A 71 8.83 14.36 0.44
CA ARG A 71 8.98 13.76 1.79
C ARG A 71 9.03 12.23 1.79
N GLY A 72 8.81 11.57 0.66
CA GLY A 72 8.48 10.14 0.64
C GLY A 72 7.15 9.85 1.34
N LEU A 73 6.85 8.56 1.54
CA LEU A 73 5.72 8.13 2.36
C LEU A 73 6.12 8.24 3.84
N ALA A 74 5.53 9.16 4.60
CA ALA A 74 5.87 9.32 6.01
C ALA A 74 5.41 8.09 6.82
N THR A 75 6.05 7.82 7.96
CA THR A 75 5.56 6.82 8.92
C THR A 75 4.11 7.12 9.30
N GLY A 76 3.21 6.14 9.13
CA GLY A 76 1.77 6.32 9.36
C GLY A 76 1.04 7.05 8.21
N GLY A 77 1.73 7.33 7.10
CA GLY A 77 1.11 7.78 5.87
C GLY A 77 0.26 6.70 5.22
N PHE A 78 -0.79 7.13 4.51
CA PHE A 78 -1.74 6.26 3.83
C PHE A 78 -1.94 6.72 2.40
N ALA A 79 -1.82 5.79 1.45
CA ALA A 79 -2.05 6.01 0.03
C ALA A 79 -3.28 5.22 -0.43
N GLY A 80 -4.31 5.94 -0.90
CA GLY A 80 -5.43 5.32 -1.60
C GLY A 80 -5.08 5.15 -3.08
N ILE A 81 -5.27 3.94 -3.59
CA ILE A 81 -4.90 3.58 -4.96
C ILE A 81 -6.11 2.96 -5.64
N ASP A 82 -6.51 3.54 -6.77
CA ASP A 82 -7.52 2.96 -7.63
C ASP A 82 -6.83 2.03 -8.63
N VAL A 83 -7.32 0.79 -8.75
CA VAL A 83 -6.88 -0.16 -9.79
C VAL A 83 -8.11 -0.63 -10.55
N ALA A 84 -7.95 -0.87 -11.85
CA ALA A 84 -9.02 -1.45 -12.67
C ALA A 84 -9.42 -2.83 -12.11
N THR A 85 -10.68 -3.20 -12.30
CA THR A 85 -11.22 -4.47 -11.80
C THR A 85 -10.58 -5.68 -12.51
N GLY A 86 -10.43 -6.77 -11.77
CA GLY A 86 -9.91 -8.05 -12.27
C GLY A 86 -8.43 -8.28 -11.93
N HIS A 87 -8.09 -9.51 -11.51
CA HIS A 87 -6.75 -9.85 -11.02
C HIS A 87 -5.62 -9.63 -12.03
N GLU A 88 -5.91 -9.76 -13.32
CA GLU A 88 -4.94 -9.51 -14.40
C GLU A 88 -4.56 -8.03 -14.54
N ALA A 89 -5.32 -7.13 -13.92
CA ALA A 89 -5.06 -5.69 -13.94
C ALA A 89 -4.02 -5.24 -12.90
N PHE A 90 -3.50 -6.13 -12.03
CA PHE A 90 -2.47 -5.78 -11.05
C PHE A 90 -1.06 -5.96 -11.63
N ALA A 91 -0.51 -4.87 -12.17
CA ALA A 91 0.83 -4.79 -12.74
C ALA A 91 1.43 -3.41 -12.48
N ALA A 92 2.75 -3.28 -12.68
CA ALA A 92 3.40 -1.98 -12.60
C ALA A 92 2.70 -0.96 -13.53
N GLY A 93 2.45 0.23 -13.01
CA GLY A 93 1.76 1.31 -13.72
C GLY A 93 0.28 1.05 -13.99
N SER A 94 -0.36 0.05 -13.38
CA SER A 94 -1.79 -0.19 -13.58
C SER A 94 -2.68 0.61 -12.62
N GLY A 95 -2.11 1.08 -11.51
CA GLY A 95 -2.81 1.86 -10.50
C GLY A 95 -2.77 3.36 -10.75
N ARG A 96 -3.63 4.06 -10.03
CA ARG A 96 -3.66 5.51 -9.92
C ARG A 96 -3.71 5.90 -8.44
N LEU A 97 -2.77 6.71 -8.00
CA LEU A 97 -2.82 7.33 -6.68
C LEU A 97 -4.02 8.28 -6.65
N SER A 98 -5.02 7.96 -5.83
CA SER A 98 -6.31 8.68 -5.75
C SER A 98 -6.45 9.51 -4.49
N SER A 99 -5.79 9.11 -3.41
CA SER A 99 -5.66 9.92 -2.20
C SER A 99 -4.31 9.69 -1.52
N LEU A 100 -3.83 10.71 -0.81
CA LEU A 100 -2.65 10.63 0.04
C LEU A 100 -2.97 11.35 1.35
N LEU A 101 -2.88 10.63 2.45
CA LEU A 101 -3.04 11.16 3.80
C LEU A 101 -1.69 11.03 4.50
N MET A 102 -1.18 12.15 4.99
CA MET A 102 0.13 12.23 5.63
C MET A 102 -0.03 12.85 7.01
N PRO A 103 0.65 12.31 8.03
CA PRO A 103 0.71 12.97 9.32
C PRO A 103 1.28 14.39 9.18
N PRO A 104 0.82 15.34 10.02
CA PRO A 104 1.39 16.68 10.06
C PRO A 104 2.90 16.61 10.31
N ARG A 105 3.64 17.59 9.77
CA ARG A 105 5.04 17.74 10.17
C ARG A 105 5.08 18.06 11.68
N PRO A 106 6.06 17.51 12.42
CA PRO A 106 6.37 18.02 13.75
C PRO A 106 6.74 19.50 13.71
#